data_AF-B2BGA4-F1
#
_entry.id   AF-B2BGA4-F1
#
_cell.length_a   1.000
_cell.length_b   1.000
_cell.length_c   1.000
_cell.angle_alpha   90.00
_cell.angle_beta   90.00
_cell.angle_gamma   90.00
#
_symmetry.space_group_name_H-M   'P 1'
#
loop_
_entity.id
_entity.type
_entity.pdbx_description
1 polymer ?
#
loop_
_entity_poly.entity_id
_entity_poly.type
_entity_poly.pdbx_seq_one_letter_code
_entity_poly.pdbx_strand_id
1 'polypeptide(L)'
;WIPSNIWVGVGQMTERQVTFELAPIYKKVNVDFHQAKGLSIHPEGGDGHDRPFVTVEYTDSARAGQTESIEYDFLVNATGPKLNFGATPGLGPETGYTMSVCTPSHALEANAQLQENIAALKAGERRTFVVGTGHGMCTCQGAAFEYIYNIDHALRETGVRDRARLVWISNEFELGDFGMGGVHITRGGYMTSSKIFAESLMVERGVEWITRAHVTRVEPGKIHYELLDGTYHELEFD
;
A
#
# COMPACT_ATOMS: atom_id res chain seq x y z
N TRP A 1 -5.02 12.27 0.79
CA TRP A 1 -3.56 12.41 0.77
C TRP A 1 -2.95 11.05 1.02
N ILE A 2 -2.60 10.33 -0.06
CA ILE A 2 -2.21 8.91 -0.02
C ILE A 2 -1.00 8.62 0.89
N PRO A 3 0.07 9.45 0.92
CA PRO A 3 1.23 9.16 1.77
C PRO A 3 0.90 9.04 3.27
N SER A 4 -0.17 9.68 3.75
CA SER A 4 -0.54 9.62 5.16
C SER A 4 -1.31 8.35 5.57
N ASN A 5 -1.69 7.49 4.62
CA ASN A 5 -2.41 6.25 4.96
C ASN A 5 -1.59 5.33 5.87
N ILE A 6 -0.25 5.36 5.76
CA ILE A 6 0.64 4.60 6.64
C ILE A 6 0.59 5.05 8.12
N TRP A 7 0.14 6.29 8.39
CA TRP A 7 -0.09 6.83 9.74
C TRP A 7 -1.51 6.50 10.24
N VAL A 8 -2.49 6.44 9.31
CA VAL A 8 -3.83 5.91 9.60
C VAL A 8 -3.74 4.44 10.00
N GLY A 9 -2.89 3.67 9.32
CA GLY A 9 -2.63 2.25 9.57
C GLY A 9 -2.12 1.91 10.98
N VAL A 10 -1.59 2.89 11.71
CA VAL A 10 -1.16 2.74 13.11
C VAL A 10 -1.97 3.58 14.09
N GLY A 11 -3.07 4.19 13.63
CA GLY A 11 -3.97 4.98 14.48
C GLY A 11 -3.46 6.36 14.89
N GLN A 12 -2.35 6.85 14.30
CA GLN A 12 -1.84 8.20 14.57
C GLN A 12 -2.58 9.30 13.78
N MET A 13 -3.29 8.92 12.71
CA MET A 13 -4.18 9.79 11.96
C MET A 13 -5.54 9.13 11.73
N THR A 14 -6.57 9.95 11.53
CA THR A 14 -7.92 9.52 11.14
C THR A 14 -8.12 9.70 9.64
N GLU A 15 -9.07 8.96 9.06
CA GLU A 15 -9.45 9.11 7.65
C GLU A 15 -9.80 10.56 7.28
N ARG A 16 -10.57 11.24 8.14
CA ARG A 16 -10.96 12.64 7.93
C ARG A 16 -9.78 13.61 7.88
N GLN A 17 -8.66 13.29 8.53
CA GLN A 17 -7.45 14.12 8.46
C GLN A 17 -6.70 13.94 7.13
N VAL A 18 -6.98 12.88 6.38
CA VAL A 18 -6.30 12.55 5.12
C VAL A 18 -7.21 12.63 3.90
N THR A 19 -8.51 12.88 4.08
CA THR A 19 -9.49 13.06 3.00
C THR A 19 -10.13 14.46 3.03
N PHE A 20 -10.65 14.90 1.90
CA PHE A 20 -11.40 16.15 1.77
C PHE A 20 -12.33 16.11 0.55
N GLU A 21 -13.39 16.90 0.58
CA GLU A 21 -14.36 17.01 -0.51
C GLU A 21 -13.77 17.79 -1.71
N LEU A 22 -13.79 17.17 -2.90
CA LEU A 22 -13.23 17.77 -4.11
C LEU A 22 -14.15 18.83 -4.72
N ALA A 23 -15.46 18.59 -4.77
CA ALA A 23 -16.42 19.44 -5.48
C ALA A 23 -16.38 20.93 -5.05
N PRO A 24 -16.34 21.27 -3.73
CA PRO A 24 -16.26 22.67 -3.31
C PRO A 24 -14.94 23.36 -3.69
N ILE A 25 -13.85 22.60 -3.84
CA ILE A 25 -12.53 23.13 -4.19
C ILE A 25 -12.47 23.40 -5.69
N TYR A 26 -12.85 22.42 -6.52
CA TYR A 26 -12.85 22.57 -7.97
C TYR A 26 -13.80 23.66 -8.46
N LYS A 27 -14.96 23.82 -7.81
CA LYS A 27 -15.87 24.93 -8.09
C LYS A 27 -15.23 26.30 -7.91
N LYS A 28 -14.34 26.49 -6.92
CA LYS A 28 -13.67 27.78 -6.68
C LYS A 28 -12.69 28.17 -7.78
N VAL A 29 -12.15 27.19 -8.49
CA VAL A 29 -11.18 27.38 -9.59
C VAL A 29 -11.80 27.15 -10.97
N ASN A 30 -13.14 27.13 -11.04
CA ASN A 30 -13.91 26.97 -12.28
C ASN A 30 -13.55 25.69 -13.06
N VAL A 31 -13.37 24.58 -12.32
CA VAL A 31 -13.19 23.25 -12.90
C VAL A 31 -14.50 22.47 -12.74
N ASP A 32 -15.04 22.01 -13.86
CA ASP A 32 -16.22 21.13 -13.88
C ASP A 32 -15.83 19.76 -13.30
N PHE A 33 -16.53 19.37 -12.24
CA PHE A 33 -16.24 18.14 -11.50
C PHE A 33 -17.39 17.15 -11.66
N HIS A 34 -17.07 16.00 -12.27
CA HIS A 34 -17.98 14.88 -12.41
C HIS A 34 -17.57 13.78 -11.42
N GLN A 35 -18.40 13.51 -10.41
CA GLN A 35 -18.20 12.39 -9.50
C GLN A 35 -18.69 11.09 -10.15
N ALA A 36 -17.83 10.53 -11.01
CA ALA A 36 -18.15 9.38 -11.84
C ALA A 36 -16.93 8.46 -12.01
N LYS A 37 -17.18 7.18 -12.33
CA LYS A 37 -16.14 6.22 -12.73
C LYS A 37 -15.99 6.25 -14.26
N GLY A 38 -14.77 6.35 -14.77
CA GLY A 38 -14.50 6.20 -16.20
C GLY A 38 -14.60 4.75 -16.64
N LEU A 39 -15.42 4.47 -17.66
CA LEU A 39 -15.67 3.12 -18.19
C LEU A 39 -14.82 2.81 -19.41
N SER A 40 -14.75 3.76 -20.35
CA SER A 40 -14.04 3.58 -21.62
C SER A 40 -13.56 4.92 -22.17
N ILE A 41 -12.48 4.87 -22.95
CA ILE A 41 -11.91 6.01 -23.66
C ILE A 41 -12.09 5.75 -25.15
N HIS A 42 -12.71 6.69 -25.86
CA HIS A 42 -12.99 6.64 -27.29
C HIS A 42 -12.21 7.76 -27.99
N PRO A 43 -10.91 7.55 -28.31
CA PRO A 43 -10.05 8.62 -28.81
C PRO A 43 -10.37 9.08 -30.24
N GLU A 44 -11.05 8.25 -31.03
CA GLU A 44 -11.42 8.54 -32.42
C GLU A 44 -12.93 8.85 -32.57
N GLY A 45 -13.63 9.06 -31.45
CA GLY A 45 -15.09 9.09 -31.44
C GLY A 45 -15.72 7.69 -31.55
N GLY A 46 -16.99 7.64 -31.94
CA GLY A 46 -17.79 6.42 -32.01
C GLY A 46 -19.22 6.68 -32.49
N ASP A 47 -20.09 5.67 -32.40
CA ASP A 47 -21.48 5.80 -32.85
C ASP A 47 -22.20 6.96 -32.14
N GLY A 48 -22.53 8.00 -32.89
CA GLY A 48 -23.19 9.22 -32.38
C GLY A 48 -22.24 10.34 -31.92
N HIS A 49 -20.92 10.15 -32.00
CA HIS A 49 -19.91 11.14 -31.62
C HIS A 49 -18.78 11.21 -32.64
N ASP A 50 -18.69 12.32 -33.38
CA ASP A 50 -17.59 12.58 -34.32
C ASP A 50 -16.30 13.04 -33.61
N ARG A 51 -16.35 13.27 -32.29
CA ARG A 51 -15.24 13.77 -31.46
C ARG A 51 -14.80 12.75 -30.42
N PRO A 52 -13.55 12.83 -29.93
CA PRO A 52 -13.07 11.98 -28.84
C PRO A 52 -13.91 12.15 -27.58
N PHE A 53 -14.23 11.07 -26.87
CA PHE A 53 -14.99 11.14 -25.62
C PHE A 53 -14.59 10.06 -24.61
N VAL A 54 -14.96 10.27 -23.35
CA VAL A 54 -14.92 9.26 -22.30
C VAL A 54 -16.34 8.88 -21.89
N THR A 55 -16.62 7.59 -21.78
CA THR A 55 -17.86 7.12 -21.17
C THR A 55 -17.65 7.05 -19.67
N VAL A 56 -18.52 7.68 -18.90
CA VAL A 56 -18.50 7.65 -17.45
C VAL A 56 -19.80 7.09 -16.90
N GLU A 57 -19.77 6.57 -15.67
CA GLU A 57 -20.96 6.23 -14.89
C GLU A 57 -20.92 6.97 -13.56
N TYR A 58 -21.96 7.74 -13.28
CA TYR A 58 -22.04 8.56 -12.09
C TYR A 58 -22.10 7.72 -10.82
N THR A 59 -21.36 8.18 -9.81
CA THR A 59 -21.26 7.56 -8.48
C THR A 59 -21.82 8.44 -7.37
N ASP A 60 -22.14 9.70 -7.70
CA ASP A 60 -22.89 10.56 -6.79
C ASP A 60 -24.32 10.05 -6.57
N SER A 61 -24.89 10.32 -5.39
CA SER A 61 -26.19 9.78 -5.00
C SER A 61 -27.36 10.30 -5.85
N ALA A 62 -27.22 11.42 -6.54
CA ALA A 62 -28.28 12.00 -7.36
C ALA A 62 -28.39 11.34 -8.74
N ARG A 63 -27.27 10.82 -9.27
CA ARG A 63 -27.17 10.23 -10.62
C ARG A 63 -26.61 8.82 -10.64
N ALA A 64 -26.51 8.16 -9.49
CA ALA A 64 -25.88 6.85 -9.35
C ALA A 64 -26.32 5.86 -10.45
N GLY A 65 -25.34 5.30 -11.17
CA GLY A 65 -25.56 4.32 -12.24
C GLY A 65 -25.94 4.91 -13.60
N GLN A 66 -26.20 6.22 -13.71
CA GLN A 66 -26.42 6.88 -15.01
C GLN A 66 -25.10 7.01 -15.77
N THR A 67 -25.14 6.78 -17.07
CA THR A 67 -23.99 6.90 -17.96
C THR A 67 -24.04 8.17 -18.78
N GLU A 68 -22.86 8.72 -19.10
CA GLU A 68 -22.71 9.91 -19.94
C GLU A 68 -21.44 9.80 -20.79
N SER A 69 -21.48 10.36 -22.00
CA SER A 69 -20.32 10.57 -22.87
C SER A 69 -19.82 12.01 -22.72
N ILE A 70 -18.58 12.18 -22.26
CA ILE A 70 -17.96 13.50 -22.10
C ILE A 70 -16.91 13.67 -23.20
N GLU A 71 -17.17 14.56 -24.15
CA GLU A 71 -16.24 14.90 -25.23
C GLU A 71 -15.03 15.68 -24.72
N TYR A 72 -13.87 15.48 -25.34
CA TYR A 72 -12.64 16.19 -25.00
C TYR A 72 -11.80 16.53 -26.24
N ASP A 73 -10.96 17.56 -26.10
CA ASP A 73 -9.88 17.86 -27.06
C ASP A 73 -8.56 17.21 -26.63
N PHE A 74 -8.32 17.14 -25.32
CA PHE A 74 -7.14 16.49 -24.73
C PHE A 74 -7.56 15.67 -23.52
N LEU A 75 -6.94 14.51 -23.35
CA LEU A 75 -7.18 13.61 -22.22
C LEU A 75 -5.91 13.43 -21.40
N VAL A 76 -6.00 13.71 -20.10
CA VAL A 76 -4.98 13.35 -19.11
C VAL A 76 -5.49 12.15 -18.32
N ASN A 77 -4.89 10.97 -18.53
CA ASN A 77 -5.21 9.78 -17.76
C ASN A 77 -4.38 9.74 -16.47
N ALA A 78 -5.03 10.01 -15.34
CA ALA A 78 -4.43 10.03 -14.01
C ALA A 78 -5.19 9.13 -13.01
N THR A 79 -5.67 7.96 -13.46
CA THR A 79 -6.49 7.04 -12.63
C THR A 79 -5.73 6.35 -11.48
N GLY A 80 -4.40 6.46 -11.46
CA GLY A 80 -3.58 5.82 -10.44
C GLY A 80 -3.51 4.29 -10.60
N PRO A 81 -3.02 3.58 -9.58
CA PRO A 81 -2.84 2.14 -9.66
C PRO A 81 -4.14 1.37 -9.40
N LYS A 82 -4.37 0.30 -10.18
CA LYS A 82 -5.26 -0.79 -9.77
C LYS A 82 -4.52 -1.69 -8.79
N LEU A 83 -5.02 -1.82 -7.56
CA LEU A 83 -4.46 -2.72 -6.56
C LEU A 83 -4.76 -4.17 -6.95
N ASN A 84 -3.80 -4.84 -7.58
CA ASN A 84 -3.98 -6.19 -8.13
C ASN A 84 -3.66 -7.28 -7.09
N PHE A 85 -4.41 -7.33 -5.99
CA PHE A 85 -4.23 -8.36 -4.97
C PHE A 85 -4.39 -9.77 -5.54
N GLY A 86 -5.31 -9.95 -6.50
CA GLY A 86 -5.57 -11.22 -7.19
C GLY A 86 -4.39 -11.78 -8.00
N ALA A 87 -3.29 -11.03 -8.17
CA ALA A 87 -2.05 -11.57 -8.71
C ALA A 87 -1.40 -12.64 -7.80
N THR A 88 -1.68 -12.57 -6.49
CA THR A 88 -1.19 -13.52 -5.49
C THR A 88 -2.40 -14.13 -4.77
N PRO A 89 -2.70 -15.42 -4.97
CA PRO A 89 -3.80 -16.08 -4.28
C PRO A 89 -3.74 -15.89 -2.75
N GLY A 90 -4.84 -15.46 -2.15
CA GLY A 90 -4.96 -15.22 -0.70
C GLY A 90 -4.36 -13.90 -0.21
N LEU A 91 -3.79 -13.06 -1.08
CA LEU A 91 -3.33 -11.72 -0.73
C LEU A 91 -4.49 -10.71 -0.69
N GLY A 92 -4.36 -9.73 0.18
CA GLY A 92 -5.21 -8.53 0.23
C GLY A 92 -6.32 -8.60 1.27
N PRO A 93 -6.87 -7.43 1.67
CA PRO A 93 -7.82 -7.33 2.77
C PRO A 93 -9.24 -7.82 2.41
N GLU A 94 -9.63 -7.69 1.15
CA GLU A 94 -11.02 -7.93 0.73
C GLU A 94 -11.40 -9.41 0.66
N THR A 95 -10.48 -10.26 0.18
CA THR A 95 -10.73 -11.69 -0.07
C THR A 95 -9.60 -12.60 0.39
N GLY A 96 -8.56 -12.02 1.00
CA GLY A 96 -7.34 -12.71 1.41
C GLY A 96 -7.14 -12.69 2.92
N TYR A 97 -5.88 -12.84 3.32
CA TYR A 97 -5.46 -12.99 4.72
C TYR A 97 -4.46 -11.91 5.18
N THR A 98 -4.35 -10.80 4.43
CA THR A 98 -3.36 -9.75 4.70
C THR A 98 -3.97 -8.37 4.61
N MET A 99 -3.43 -7.40 5.34
CA MET A 99 -3.89 -6.01 5.29
C MET A 99 -3.15 -5.17 4.23
N SER A 100 -3.68 -3.98 3.94
CA SER A 100 -3.06 -3.00 3.04
C SER A 100 -3.16 -1.60 3.62
N VAL A 101 -2.26 -0.70 3.21
CA VAL A 101 -2.31 0.73 3.57
C VAL A 101 -2.38 1.63 2.32
N CYS A 102 -2.75 1.05 1.17
CA CYS A 102 -2.79 1.79 -0.10
C CYS A 102 -3.99 2.74 -0.20
N THR A 103 -5.07 2.47 0.52
CA THR A 103 -6.27 3.32 0.61
C THR A 103 -6.56 3.68 2.08
N PRO A 104 -7.32 4.76 2.34
CA PRO A 104 -7.73 5.09 3.71
C PRO A 104 -8.54 3.97 4.37
N SER A 105 -9.44 3.31 3.63
CA SER A 105 -10.26 2.21 4.14
C SER A 105 -9.42 1.00 4.54
N HIS A 106 -8.47 0.57 3.70
CA HIS A 106 -7.57 -0.52 4.04
C HIS A 106 -6.70 -0.17 5.24
N ALA A 107 -6.23 1.09 5.34
CA ALA A 107 -5.43 1.53 6.47
C ALA A 107 -6.21 1.50 7.79
N LEU A 108 -7.49 1.86 7.80
CA LEU A 108 -8.33 1.72 9.00
C LEU A 108 -8.45 0.27 9.45
N GLU A 109 -8.64 -0.65 8.51
CA GLU A 109 -8.69 -2.10 8.79
C GLU A 109 -7.34 -2.63 9.30
N ALA A 110 -6.23 -2.20 8.68
CA ALA A 110 -4.89 -2.52 9.13
C ALA A 110 -4.63 -2.07 10.57
N ASN A 111 -5.11 -0.88 10.95
CA ASN A 111 -5.02 -0.39 12.32
C ASN A 111 -5.86 -1.25 13.27
N ALA A 112 -7.09 -1.61 12.90
CA ALA A 112 -7.93 -2.48 13.73
C ALA A 112 -7.19 -3.81 14.02
N GLN A 113 -6.62 -4.44 13.00
CA GLN A 113 -5.85 -5.68 13.16
C GLN A 113 -4.59 -5.50 14.01
N LEU A 114 -3.91 -4.35 13.88
CA LEU A 114 -2.77 -4.01 14.72
C LEU A 114 -3.17 -3.86 16.19
N GLN A 115 -4.29 -3.20 16.49
CA GLN A 115 -4.77 -3.04 17.86
C GLN A 115 -5.16 -4.39 18.49
N GLU A 116 -5.76 -5.30 17.73
CA GLU A 116 -6.05 -6.67 18.19
C GLU A 116 -4.76 -7.43 18.54
N ASN A 117 -3.76 -7.38 17.66
CA ASN A 117 -2.46 -8.00 17.92
C ASN A 117 -1.74 -7.37 19.12
N ILE A 118 -1.80 -6.04 19.29
CA ILE A 118 -1.29 -5.35 20.49
C ILE A 118 -2.00 -5.85 21.75
N ALA A 119 -3.32 -6.06 21.71
CA ALA A 119 -4.07 -6.59 22.85
C ALA A 119 -3.62 -8.01 23.21
N ALA A 120 -3.43 -8.89 22.22
CA ALA A 120 -2.90 -10.24 22.43
C ALA A 120 -1.47 -10.22 23.02
N LEU A 121 -0.60 -9.35 22.50
CA LEU A 121 0.74 -9.16 23.03
C LEU A 121 0.72 -8.68 24.49
N LYS A 122 -0.21 -7.76 24.85
CA LYS A 122 -0.42 -7.32 26.25
C LYS A 122 -0.88 -8.47 27.14
N ALA A 123 -1.69 -9.38 26.61
CA ALA A 123 -2.14 -10.60 27.30
C ALA A 123 -1.03 -11.65 27.51
N GLY A 124 0.16 -11.45 26.92
CA GLY A 124 1.32 -12.32 27.10
C GLY A 124 1.61 -13.24 25.92
N GLU A 125 0.81 -13.17 24.86
CA GLU A 125 1.06 -13.93 23.64
C GLU A 125 2.29 -13.37 22.89
N ARG A 126 2.89 -14.20 22.03
CA ARG A 126 3.90 -13.75 21.06
C ARG A 126 3.24 -13.67 19.71
N ARG A 127 3.60 -12.65 18.92
CA ARG A 127 3.05 -12.42 17.57
C ARG A 127 4.16 -12.19 16.56
N THR A 128 3.97 -12.67 15.33
CA THR A 128 4.88 -12.44 14.20
C THR A 128 4.22 -11.55 13.17
N PHE A 129 4.74 -10.34 13.00
CA PHE A 129 4.29 -9.41 11.97
C PHE A 129 5.21 -9.51 10.76
N VAL A 130 4.60 -9.67 9.59
CA VAL A 130 5.30 -9.66 8.31
C VAL A 130 4.82 -8.47 7.49
N VAL A 131 5.74 -7.62 7.06
CA VAL A 131 5.44 -6.40 6.28
C VAL A 131 6.35 -6.34 5.07
N GLY A 132 5.81 -5.93 3.92
CA GLY A 132 6.62 -5.74 2.72
C GLY A 132 5.79 -5.89 1.44
N THR A 133 6.33 -6.56 0.42
CA THR A 133 5.69 -6.68 -0.90
C THR A 133 5.02 -8.04 -1.10
N GLY A 134 3.74 -8.04 -1.44
CA GLY A 134 2.94 -9.27 -1.64
C GLY A 134 3.04 -9.94 -3.01
N HIS A 135 3.75 -9.36 -3.98
CA HIS A 135 4.00 -9.96 -5.31
C HIS A 135 5.37 -9.50 -5.83
N GLY A 136 6.04 -10.34 -6.63
CA GLY A 136 7.39 -10.07 -7.17
C GLY A 136 7.48 -8.88 -8.13
N MET A 137 6.35 -8.32 -8.54
CA MET A 137 6.23 -7.16 -9.43
C MET A 137 5.74 -5.89 -8.70
N CYS A 138 5.72 -5.90 -7.37
CA CYS A 138 5.35 -4.71 -6.62
C CYS A 138 6.43 -3.62 -6.78
N THR A 139 6.02 -2.36 -6.81
CA THR A 139 6.88 -1.21 -7.13
C THR A 139 6.85 -0.10 -6.07
N CYS A 140 6.19 -0.32 -4.93
CA CYS A 140 6.02 0.70 -3.88
C CYS A 140 6.55 0.21 -2.52
N GLN A 141 7.84 -0.09 -2.47
CA GLN A 141 8.53 -0.61 -1.29
C GLN A 141 8.62 0.43 -0.17
N GLY A 142 8.81 1.70 -0.51
CA GLY A 142 9.01 2.78 0.46
C GLY A 142 7.88 2.91 1.49
N ALA A 143 6.62 2.76 1.06
CA ALA A 143 5.47 2.82 1.97
C ALA A 143 5.47 1.66 2.97
N ALA A 144 5.78 0.44 2.51
CA ALA A 144 5.89 -0.71 3.40
C ALA A 144 7.10 -0.58 4.34
N PHE A 145 8.22 -0.04 3.83
CA PHE A 145 9.43 0.21 4.63
C PHE A 145 9.14 1.21 5.76
N GLU A 146 8.42 2.30 5.49
CA GLU A 146 7.97 3.21 6.55
C GLU A 146 7.00 2.51 7.53
N TYR A 147 6.07 1.71 7.01
CA TYR A 147 5.02 1.09 7.80
C TYR A 147 5.54 0.07 8.82
N ILE A 148 6.56 -0.75 8.49
CA ILE A 148 7.15 -1.68 9.46
C ILE A 148 7.80 -0.94 10.64
N TYR A 149 8.38 0.24 10.43
CA TYR A 149 8.92 1.06 11.52
C TYR A 149 7.82 1.76 12.32
N ASN A 150 6.70 2.12 11.70
CA ASN A 150 5.54 2.62 12.44
C ASN A 150 4.96 1.54 13.36
N ILE A 151 4.91 0.28 12.90
CA ILE A 151 4.54 -0.86 13.74
C ILE A 151 5.57 -1.06 14.87
N ASP A 152 6.88 -1.09 14.58
CA ASP A 152 7.93 -1.17 15.62
C ASP A 152 7.75 -0.06 16.67
N HIS A 153 7.51 1.17 16.24
CA HIS A 153 7.30 2.30 17.12
C HIS A 153 6.05 2.12 17.99
N ALA A 154 4.90 1.79 17.40
CA ALA A 154 3.65 1.57 18.15
C ALA A 154 3.79 0.43 19.19
N LEU A 155 4.48 -0.66 18.84
CA LEU A 155 4.76 -1.76 19.76
C LEU A 155 5.68 -1.35 20.92
N ARG A 156 6.64 -0.45 20.67
CA ARG A 156 7.52 0.11 21.72
C ARG A 156 6.78 1.06 22.63
N GLU A 157 5.98 1.97 22.08
CA GLU A 157 5.18 2.91 22.87
C GLU A 157 4.20 2.19 23.80
N THR A 158 3.65 1.06 23.34
CA THR A 158 2.74 0.23 24.13
C THR A 158 3.46 -0.76 25.06
N GLY A 159 4.79 -0.82 25.02
CA GLY A 159 5.61 -1.63 25.91
C GLY A 159 5.57 -3.14 25.64
N VAL A 160 5.21 -3.58 24.43
CA VAL A 160 5.04 -5.01 24.09
C VAL A 160 5.96 -5.50 22.97
N ARG A 161 6.89 -4.67 22.50
CA ARG A 161 7.81 -4.98 21.39
C ARG A 161 8.64 -6.24 21.59
N ASP A 162 8.98 -6.59 22.83
CA ASP A 162 9.76 -7.77 23.21
C ASP A 162 9.06 -9.11 22.92
N ARG A 163 7.73 -9.07 22.79
CA ARG A 163 6.88 -10.23 22.46
C ARG A 163 6.56 -10.33 20.96
N ALA A 164 6.95 -9.32 20.18
CA ALA A 164 6.71 -9.28 18.74
C ALA A 164 7.97 -9.66 17.94
N ARG A 165 7.80 -10.53 16.94
CA ARG A 165 8.78 -10.75 15.87
C ARG A 165 8.38 -9.89 14.68
N LEU A 166 9.33 -9.14 14.10
CA LEU A 166 9.10 -8.30 12.93
C LEU A 166 9.94 -8.82 11.77
N VAL A 167 9.29 -9.10 10.64
CA VAL A 167 9.94 -9.60 9.43
C VAL A 167 9.58 -8.70 8.25
N TRP A 168 10.59 -8.21 7.55
CA TRP A 168 10.50 -7.59 6.25
C TRP A 168 10.55 -8.65 5.16
N ILE A 169 9.61 -8.64 4.21
CA ILE A 169 9.67 -9.52 3.02
C ILE A 169 9.53 -8.70 1.74
N SER A 170 10.51 -8.77 0.85
CA SER A 170 10.54 -7.87 -0.31
C SER A 170 11.10 -8.54 -1.57
N ASN A 171 10.56 -8.10 -2.71
CA ASN A 171 11.06 -8.46 -4.05
C ASN A 171 12.36 -7.72 -4.42
N GLU A 172 12.83 -6.80 -3.58
CA GLU A 172 14.10 -6.07 -3.79
C GLU A 172 15.28 -7.01 -3.94
N PHE A 173 16.23 -6.66 -4.83
CA PHE A 173 17.45 -7.44 -5.01
C PHE A 173 18.38 -7.33 -3.79
N GLU A 174 18.49 -6.14 -3.20
CA GLU A 174 19.16 -5.86 -1.94
C GLU A 174 18.24 -4.99 -1.09
N LEU A 175 18.33 -5.12 0.23
CA LEU A 175 17.52 -4.31 1.14
C LEU A 175 17.77 -2.82 0.88
N GLY A 176 16.70 -2.03 0.71
CA GLY A 176 16.81 -0.59 0.45
C GLY A 176 17.10 -0.24 -1.01
N ASP A 177 16.91 -1.18 -1.94
CA ASP A 177 16.87 -0.93 -3.38
C ASP A 177 15.68 -0.04 -3.79
N PHE A 178 14.54 -0.21 -3.09
CA PHE A 178 13.28 0.51 -3.30
C PHE A 178 12.73 0.47 -4.73
N GLY A 179 13.12 -0.52 -5.55
CA GLY A 179 12.73 -0.62 -6.95
C GLY A 179 13.41 0.40 -7.87
N MET A 180 14.46 1.09 -7.40
CA MET A 180 15.15 2.16 -8.12
C MET A 180 16.67 1.96 -8.22
N GLY A 181 17.21 0.80 -7.84
CA GLY A 181 18.66 0.58 -7.79
C GLY A 181 19.34 1.14 -6.54
N GLY A 182 18.55 1.48 -5.50
CA GLY A 182 19.00 2.14 -4.29
C GLY A 182 19.21 3.66 -4.44
N VAL A 183 19.57 4.30 -3.33
CA VAL A 183 19.84 5.75 -3.27
C VAL A 183 21.09 6.05 -2.44
N HIS A 184 21.73 7.18 -2.70
CA HIS A 184 22.85 7.68 -1.90
C HIS A 184 22.35 8.80 -0.99
N ILE A 185 22.43 8.58 0.32
CA ILE A 185 21.95 9.50 1.34
C ILE A 185 23.16 10.26 1.90
N THR A 186 23.13 11.59 1.80
CA THR A 186 24.16 12.43 2.42
C THR A 186 23.67 12.91 3.78
N ARG A 187 24.34 12.49 4.86
CA ARG A 187 24.00 12.91 6.23
C ARG A 187 25.28 13.12 7.03
N GLY A 188 25.39 14.28 7.69
CA GLY A 188 26.57 14.61 8.51
C GLY A 188 27.89 14.68 7.72
N GLY A 189 27.83 14.98 6.41
CA GLY A 189 29.01 15.05 5.54
C GLY A 189 29.45 13.72 4.92
N TYR A 190 28.80 12.61 5.27
CA TYR A 190 29.07 11.29 4.71
C TYR A 190 27.98 10.88 3.72
N MET A 191 28.39 10.23 2.64
CA MET A 191 27.49 9.60 1.69
C MET A 191 27.38 8.11 2.00
N THR A 192 26.17 7.66 2.26
CA THR A 192 25.87 6.26 2.62
C THR A 192 24.87 5.70 1.63
N SER A 193 25.08 4.47 1.15
CA SER A 193 24.08 3.79 0.33
C SER A 193 22.83 3.44 1.14
N SER A 194 21.69 3.42 0.49
CA SER A 194 20.42 2.99 1.10
C SER A 194 20.49 1.59 1.67
N LYS A 195 21.29 0.70 1.06
CA LYS A 195 21.59 -0.63 1.61
C LYS A 195 22.18 -0.58 3.01
N ILE A 196 23.30 0.12 3.18
CA ILE A 196 23.97 0.22 4.49
C ILE A 196 23.04 0.89 5.50
N PHE A 197 22.32 1.93 5.06
CA PHE A 197 21.36 2.63 5.90
C PHE A 197 20.24 1.70 6.38
N ALA A 198 19.61 0.96 5.47
CA ALA A 198 18.49 0.07 5.78
C ALA A 198 18.93 -1.13 6.63
N GLU A 199 20.05 -1.78 6.30
CA GLU A 199 20.59 -2.89 7.09
C GLU A 199 20.92 -2.45 8.52
N SER A 200 21.58 -1.29 8.67
CA SER A 200 21.91 -0.75 10.01
C SER A 200 20.65 -0.49 10.83
N LEU A 201 19.63 0.10 10.21
CA LEU A 201 18.37 0.41 10.88
C LEU A 201 17.58 -0.85 11.25
N MET A 202 17.50 -1.84 10.37
CA MET A 202 16.81 -3.10 10.66
C MET A 202 17.50 -3.89 11.78
N VAL A 203 18.83 -3.95 11.79
CA VAL A 203 19.60 -4.56 12.90
C VAL A 203 19.36 -3.82 14.22
N GLU A 204 19.46 -2.50 14.24
CA GLU A 204 19.19 -1.68 15.43
C GLU A 204 17.77 -1.91 15.99
N ARG A 205 16.81 -2.09 15.09
CA ARG A 205 15.38 -2.23 15.42
C ARG A 205 14.97 -3.68 15.68
N GLY A 206 15.86 -4.65 15.48
CA GLY A 206 15.56 -6.08 15.61
C GLY A 206 14.50 -6.55 14.62
N VAL A 207 14.59 -6.06 13.38
CA VAL A 207 13.75 -6.46 12.24
C VAL A 207 14.54 -7.46 11.41
N GLU A 208 13.98 -8.65 11.20
CA GLU A 208 14.52 -9.65 10.27
C GLU A 208 14.11 -9.28 8.85
N TRP A 209 14.86 -9.72 7.83
CA TRP A 209 14.49 -9.46 6.44
C TRP A 209 14.74 -10.62 5.50
N ILE A 210 13.86 -10.71 4.50
CA ILE A 210 13.89 -11.64 3.38
C ILE A 210 13.79 -10.78 2.11
N THR A 211 14.83 -10.81 1.28
CA THR A 211 14.89 -10.09 0.00
C THR A 211 14.81 -11.07 -1.15
N ARG A 212 14.62 -10.57 -2.38
CA ARG A 212 14.49 -11.37 -3.60
C ARG A 212 13.33 -12.36 -3.55
N ALA A 213 12.30 -12.04 -2.76
CA ALA A 213 11.17 -12.89 -2.52
C ALA A 213 9.97 -12.48 -3.39
N HIS A 214 9.38 -13.47 -4.05
CA HIS A 214 8.06 -13.39 -4.62
C HIS A 214 7.10 -14.19 -3.76
N VAL A 215 6.17 -13.52 -3.07
CA VAL A 215 5.06 -14.23 -2.41
C VAL A 215 4.16 -14.84 -3.49
N THR A 216 4.03 -16.16 -3.47
CA THR A 216 3.29 -16.94 -4.48
C THR A 216 1.88 -17.29 -4.02
N ARG A 217 1.66 -17.43 -2.71
CA ARG A 217 0.34 -17.66 -2.08
C ARG A 217 0.36 -17.21 -0.63
N VAL A 218 -0.79 -16.78 -0.12
CA VAL A 218 -1.02 -16.61 1.32
C VAL A 218 -2.17 -17.51 1.77
N GLU A 219 -2.00 -18.14 2.92
CA GLU A 219 -2.98 -18.94 3.64
C GLU A 219 -3.20 -18.32 5.03
N PRO A 220 -4.24 -18.74 5.78
CA PRO A 220 -4.41 -18.30 7.16
C PRO A 220 -3.13 -18.55 7.99
N GLY A 221 -2.48 -17.47 8.43
CA GLY A 221 -1.27 -17.51 9.26
C GLY A 221 0.01 -18.00 8.55
N LYS A 222 0.02 -18.13 7.22
CA LYS A 222 1.19 -18.61 6.47
C LYS A 222 1.38 -17.94 5.12
N ILE A 223 2.60 -17.51 4.82
CA ILE A 223 3.05 -16.97 3.54
C ILE A 223 3.90 -18.02 2.83
N HIS A 224 3.58 -18.32 1.57
CA HIS A 224 4.41 -19.12 0.67
C HIS A 224 5.15 -18.19 -0.28
N TYR A 225 6.46 -18.35 -0.41
CA TYR A 225 7.27 -17.50 -1.27
C TYR A 225 8.38 -18.27 -2.00
N GLU A 226 8.73 -17.76 -3.16
CA GLU A 226 9.85 -18.21 -3.99
C GLU A 226 10.96 -17.17 -3.94
N LEU A 227 12.20 -17.62 -3.77
CA LEU A 227 13.39 -16.76 -3.89
C LEU A 227 13.91 -16.77 -5.32
N LEU A 228 14.69 -15.74 -5.69
CA LEU A 228 15.27 -15.60 -7.02
C LEU A 228 16.17 -16.79 -7.46
N ASP A 229 16.65 -17.62 -6.53
CA ASP A 229 17.38 -18.86 -6.84
C ASP A 229 16.47 -20.06 -7.14
N GLY A 230 15.14 -19.87 -7.14
CA GLY A 230 14.13 -20.89 -7.41
C GLY A 230 13.76 -21.74 -6.19
N THR A 231 14.27 -21.42 -4.99
CA THR A 231 13.90 -22.15 -3.76
C THR A 231 12.57 -21.66 -3.19
N TYR A 232 11.77 -22.61 -2.70
CA TYR A 232 10.46 -22.34 -2.09
C TYR A 232 10.53 -22.45 -0.58
N HIS A 233 9.87 -21.52 0.09
CA HIS A 233 9.88 -21.37 1.54
C HIS A 233 8.50 -20.98 2.08
N GLU A 234 8.34 -21.19 3.38
CA GLU A 234 7.16 -20.80 4.12
C GLU A 234 7.54 -19.85 5.27
N LEU A 235 6.66 -18.91 5.60
CA LEU A 235 6.81 -18.02 6.76
C LEU A 235 5.47 -17.91 7.49
N GLU A 236 5.45 -18.32 8.75
CA GLU A 236 4.28 -18.15 9.62
C GLU A 236 4.15 -16.70 10.11
N PHE A 237 2.91 -16.22 10.22
CA PHE A 237 2.58 -14.87 10.67
C PHE A 237 1.27 -14.84 11.46
N ASP A 238 1.03 -13.72 12.16
CA ASP A 238 -0.18 -13.41 12.91
C ASP A 238 -0.87 -12.14 12.39
#